data_AF-A0A7H9BHL3-F1
#
_entry.id   AF-A0A7H9BHL3-F1
#
_cell.length_a   1.000
_cell.length_b   1.000
_cell.length_c   1.000
_cell.angle_alpha   90.00
_cell.angle_beta   90.00
_cell.angle_gamma   90.00
#
_symmetry.space_group_name_H-M   'P 1'
#
loop_
_entity.id
_entity.type
_entity.pdbx_description
1 polymer ?
#
loop_
_entity_poly.entity_id
_entity_poly.type
_entity_poly.pdbx_seq_one_letter_code
_entity_poly.pdbx_strand_id
1 'polypeptide(L)'
;MNNFALICAVLVALSLLVLLFPLFRAQRVQNDDLRRARYELHDSILAELASDVANGRLSQNEYQASIAEAEARLVAEVGLAKPVAEIAPRSRAATIVAIGLLLPLMAGLLYFKLGNPAALEPMNRQAAAPAAVMDAAKIEGMVKSLEAKLALEPDNTQGWLMLARSYRTLARYDDAVKAYEQAWPLVQKDSGEIARFAGSLAVKDNTFAGRPTQLLARALEMNASEPDALMLAGSAALQRGDREAALTWWNKLLDLLEPGSEDEKWLIEEIRIVKEQTASAPVEKK
;
A
#
# COMPACT_ATOMS: atom_id res chain seq x y z
N MET A 1 -8.82 1.91 15.34
CA MET A 1 -8.98 0.44 15.35
C MET A 1 -10.05 -0.07 14.43
N ASN A 2 -11.28 0.46 14.45
CA ASN A 2 -12.38 -0.16 13.70
C ASN A 2 -12.44 0.23 12.21
N ASN A 3 -11.89 1.37 11.78
CA ASN A 3 -12.15 1.87 10.43
C ASN A 3 -11.46 1.08 9.32
N PHE A 4 -10.21 0.64 9.51
CA PHE A 4 -9.48 -0.13 8.48
C PHE A 4 -10.09 -1.53 8.27
N ALA A 5 -10.36 -2.24 9.36
CA ALA A 5 -11.03 -3.54 9.31
C ALA A 5 -12.44 -3.44 8.70
N LEU A 6 -13.15 -2.34 8.98
CA LEU A 6 -14.48 -2.06 8.42
C LEU A 6 -14.41 -1.75 6.93
N ILE A 7 -13.41 -0.99 6.47
CA ILE A 7 -13.17 -0.75 5.03
C ILE A 7 -12.85 -2.05 4.30
N CYS A 8 -11.96 -2.89 4.86
CA CYS A 8 -11.64 -4.19 4.27
C CYS A 8 -12.86 -5.13 4.24
N ALA A 9 -13.65 -5.19 5.32
CA ALA A 9 -14.88 -5.98 5.36
C ALA A 9 -15.92 -5.50 4.33
N VAL A 10 -16.07 -4.19 4.16
CA VAL A 10 -16.96 -3.59 3.16
C VAL A 10 -16.51 -3.92 1.73
N LEU A 11 -15.21 -3.85 1.44
CA LEU A 11 -14.67 -4.20 0.12
C LEU A 11 -14.87 -5.67 -0.21
N VAL A 12 -14.64 -6.57 0.76
CA VAL A 12 -14.91 -8.00 0.58
C VAL A 12 -16.39 -8.26 0.36
N ALA A 13 -17.28 -7.64 1.15
CA ALA A 13 -18.72 -7.78 0.99
C ALA A 13 -19.22 -7.27 -0.37
N LEU A 14 -18.71 -6.12 -0.84
CA LEU A 14 -19.01 -5.58 -2.17
C LEU A 14 -18.54 -6.53 -3.28
N SER A 15 -17.34 -7.10 -3.16
CA SER A 15 -16.82 -8.05 -4.16
C SER A 15 -17.68 -9.31 -4.25
N LEU A 16 -18.10 -9.86 -3.10
CA LEU A 16 -18.99 -11.02 -3.04
C LEU A 16 -20.37 -10.69 -3.61
N LEU A 17 -20.90 -9.49 -3.34
CA LEU A 17 -22.19 -9.06 -3.87
C LEU A 17 -22.14 -8.94 -5.39
N VAL A 18 -21.11 -8.32 -5.96
CA VAL A 18 -20.94 -8.19 -7.42
C VAL A 18 -20.80 -9.56 -8.10
N LEU A 19 -20.12 -10.52 -7.46
CA LEU A 19 -19.94 -11.87 -8.01
C LEU A 19 -21.19 -12.75 -7.87
N LEU A 20 -21.93 -12.64 -6.76
CA LEU A 20 -23.09 -13.48 -6.48
C LEU A 20 -24.39 -12.94 -7.08
N PHE A 21 -24.52 -11.62 -7.24
CA PHE A 21 -25.71 -10.97 -7.81
C PHE A 21 -26.09 -11.45 -9.22
N PRO A 22 -25.18 -11.59 -10.20
CA PRO A 22 -25.55 -12.10 -11.53
C PRO A 22 -26.02 -13.56 -11.51
N LEU A 23 -25.56 -14.35 -10.53
CA LEU A 23 -25.95 -15.75 -10.36
C LEU A 23 -27.40 -15.88 -9.88
N PHE A 24 -27.80 -15.07 -8.90
CA PHE A 24 -29.20 -15.02 -8.43
C PHE A 24 -30.15 -14.40 -9.45
N ARG A 25 -29.67 -13.43 -10.25
CA ARG A 25 -30.50 -12.78 -11.27
C ARG A 25 -30.75 -13.70 -12.48
N ALA A 26 -29.75 -14.49 -12.90
CA ALA A 26 -29.89 -15.43 -14.01
C ALA A 26 -30.90 -16.55 -13.71
N GLN A 27 -30.87 -17.13 -12.51
CA GLN A 27 -31.84 -18.17 -12.11
C GLN A 27 -33.28 -17.66 -12.00
N ARG A 28 -33.48 -16.38 -11.65
CA ARG A 28 -34.82 -15.79 -11.50
C ARG A 28 -35.45 -15.47 -12.85
N VAL A 29 -34.68 -14.90 -13.78
CA VAL A 29 -35.15 -14.58 -15.14
C VAL A 29 -35.56 -15.86 -15.89
N GLN A 30 -34.77 -16.93 -15.77
CA GLN A 30 -35.06 -18.20 -16.47
C GLN A 30 -36.34 -18.89 -15.94
N ASN A 31 -36.61 -18.79 -14.63
CA ASN A 31 -37.85 -19.30 -14.04
C ASN A 31 -39.07 -18.46 -14.43
N ASP A 32 -38.93 -17.14 -14.54
CA ASP A 32 -40.02 -16.25 -14.92
C ASP A 32 -40.37 -16.37 -16.41
N ASP A 33 -39.38 -16.53 -17.30
CA ASP A 33 -39.61 -16.71 -18.74
C ASP A 33 -40.29 -18.05 -19.07
N LEU A 34 -39.92 -19.13 -18.38
CA LEU A 34 -40.57 -20.44 -18.53
C LEU A 34 -42.02 -20.45 -18.01
N ARG A 35 -42.29 -19.69 -16.94
CA ARG A 35 -43.67 -19.52 -16.43
C ARG A 35 -44.52 -18.73 -17.42
N ARG A 36 -44.00 -17.62 -17.97
CA ARG A 36 -44.71 -16.79 -18.96
C ARG A 36 -45.06 -17.55 -20.24
N ALA A 37 -44.09 -18.24 -20.85
CA ALA A 37 -44.34 -19.04 -22.06
C ALA A 37 -45.38 -20.15 -21.85
N ARG A 38 -45.53 -20.66 -20.62
CA ARG A 38 -46.50 -21.71 -20.28
C ARG A 38 -47.92 -21.15 -20.08
N TYR A 39 -48.06 -19.89 -19.62
CA TYR A 39 -49.35 -19.22 -19.51
C TYR A 39 -49.90 -18.78 -20.87
N GLU A 40 -49.03 -18.29 -21.77
CA GLU A 40 -49.45 -17.89 -23.13
C GLU A 40 -50.01 -19.08 -23.95
N LEU A 41 -49.47 -20.28 -23.74
CA LEU A 41 -49.97 -21.50 -24.38
C LEU A 41 -51.35 -21.90 -23.86
N HIS A 42 -51.64 -21.69 -22.57
CA HIS A 42 -52.93 -22.04 -21.96
C HIS A 42 -54.09 -21.21 -22.54
N ASP A 43 -53.89 -19.90 -22.67
CA ASP A 43 -54.90 -19.00 -23.24
C ASP A 43 -55.22 -19.34 -24.71
N SER A 44 -54.21 -19.79 -25.46
CA SER A 44 -54.41 -20.22 -26.86
C SER A 44 -55.29 -21.48 -26.97
N ILE A 45 -55.13 -22.43 -26.04
CA ILE A 45 -55.90 -23.68 -26.01
C ILE A 45 -57.37 -23.39 -25.64
N LEU A 46 -57.61 -22.52 -24.65
CA LEU A 46 -58.97 -22.12 -24.27
C LEU A 46 -59.71 -21.39 -25.42
N ALA A 47 -58.99 -20.55 -26.16
CA ALA A 47 -59.56 -19.86 -27.32
C ALA A 47 -59.92 -20.83 -28.46
N GLU A 48 -59.11 -21.87 -28.68
CA GLU A 48 -59.38 -22.91 -29.69
C GLU A 48 -60.61 -23.75 -29.30
N LEU A 49 -60.69 -24.23 -28.05
CA LEU A 49 -61.85 -25.00 -27.58
C LEU A 49 -63.14 -24.18 -27.62
N ALA A 50 -63.07 -22.88 -27.29
CA ALA A 50 -64.23 -21.99 -27.37
C ALA A 50 -64.70 -21.79 -28.83
N SER A 51 -63.76 -21.74 -29.78
CA SER A 51 -64.06 -21.69 -31.21
C SER A 51 -64.73 -22.98 -31.69
N ASP A 52 -64.27 -24.15 -31.24
CA ASP A 52 -64.85 -25.43 -31.64
C ASP A 52 -66.29 -25.64 -31.14
N VAL A 53 -66.63 -25.09 -29.96
CA VAL A 53 -68.03 -25.03 -29.50
C VAL A 53 -68.85 -24.10 -30.37
N ALA A 54 -68.34 -22.90 -30.67
CA ALA A 54 -69.02 -21.92 -31.53
C ALA A 54 -69.28 -22.46 -32.94
N ASN A 55 -68.36 -23.29 -33.44
CA ASN A 55 -68.46 -23.96 -34.74
C ASN A 55 -69.26 -25.27 -34.69
N GLY A 56 -69.86 -25.61 -33.54
CA GLY A 56 -70.71 -26.80 -33.35
C GLY A 56 -69.96 -28.14 -33.42
N ARG A 57 -68.63 -28.14 -33.32
CA ARG A 57 -67.79 -29.34 -33.33
C ARG A 57 -67.73 -30.02 -31.96
N LEU A 58 -67.91 -29.26 -30.89
CA LEU A 58 -68.00 -29.76 -29.51
C LEU A 58 -69.35 -29.39 -28.89
N SER A 59 -69.94 -30.32 -28.13
CA SER A 59 -71.10 -29.99 -27.28
C SER A 59 -70.65 -29.25 -26.01
N GLN A 60 -71.57 -28.49 -25.40
CA GLN A 60 -71.27 -27.72 -24.19
C GLN A 60 -70.81 -28.60 -23.01
N ASN A 61 -71.28 -29.85 -22.93
CA ASN A 61 -70.86 -30.79 -21.89
C ASN A 61 -69.45 -31.34 -22.15
N GLU A 62 -69.09 -31.60 -23.41
CA GLU A 62 -67.74 -32.03 -23.80
C GLU A 62 -66.71 -30.90 -23.59
N TYR A 63 -67.12 -29.64 -23.77
CA TYR A 63 -66.27 -28.47 -23.51
C TYR A 63 -65.87 -28.36 -22.03
N GLN A 64 -66.84 -28.50 -21.12
CA GLN A 64 -66.58 -28.45 -19.69
C GLN A 64 -65.69 -29.62 -19.23
N ALA A 65 -65.90 -30.81 -19.77
CA ALA A 65 -65.04 -31.97 -19.51
C ALA A 65 -63.60 -31.74 -20.02
N SER A 66 -63.47 -31.16 -21.22
CA SER A 66 -62.17 -30.89 -21.84
C SER A 66 -61.37 -29.80 -21.11
N ILE A 67 -62.04 -28.77 -20.56
CA ILE A 67 -61.40 -27.77 -19.69
C ILE A 67 -60.87 -28.42 -18.41
N ALA A 68 -61.72 -29.21 -17.73
CA ALA A 68 -61.32 -29.84 -16.48
C ALA A 68 -60.12 -30.79 -16.67
N GLU A 69 -60.06 -31.52 -17.79
CA GLU A 69 -58.93 -32.36 -18.14
C GLU A 69 -57.67 -31.55 -18.48
N ALA A 70 -57.80 -30.46 -19.24
CA ALA A 70 -56.69 -29.57 -19.57
C ALA A 70 -56.08 -28.91 -18.31
N GLU A 71 -56.92 -28.45 -17.39
CA GLU A 71 -56.48 -27.90 -16.10
C GLU A 71 -55.82 -28.97 -15.22
N ALA A 72 -56.40 -30.17 -15.13
CA ALA A 72 -55.83 -31.27 -14.36
C ALA A 72 -54.46 -31.71 -14.91
N ARG A 73 -54.33 -31.76 -16.25
CA ARG A 73 -53.06 -32.07 -16.92
C ARG A 73 -52.02 -30.98 -16.72
N LEU A 74 -52.42 -29.71 -16.76
CA LEU A 74 -51.53 -28.59 -16.46
C LEU A 74 -51.03 -28.65 -15.02
N VAL A 75 -51.92 -28.92 -14.05
CA VAL A 75 -51.54 -29.08 -12.64
C VAL A 75 -50.62 -30.29 -12.44
N ALA A 76 -50.86 -31.39 -13.16
CA ALA A 76 -49.99 -32.55 -13.13
C ALA A 76 -48.62 -32.26 -13.75
N GLU A 77 -48.54 -31.55 -14.89
CA GLU A 77 -47.28 -31.16 -15.52
C GLU A 77 -46.54 -30.02 -14.78
N VAL A 78 -47.26 -29.17 -14.04
CA VAL A 78 -46.69 -28.16 -13.14
C VAL A 78 -46.19 -28.79 -11.83
N GLY A 79 -46.93 -29.78 -11.30
CA GLY A 79 -46.56 -30.53 -10.09
C GLY A 79 -45.47 -31.59 -10.32
N LEU A 80 -45.36 -32.12 -11.55
CA LEU A 80 -44.35 -33.10 -11.97
C LEU A 80 -43.23 -32.49 -12.83
N ALA A 81 -43.21 -31.16 -13.01
CA ALA A 81 -42.00 -30.46 -13.45
C ALA A 81 -40.93 -30.62 -12.37
N LYS A 82 -40.35 -31.83 -12.28
CA LYS A 82 -38.99 -32.01 -11.81
C LYS A 82 -38.19 -30.96 -12.55
N PRO A 83 -37.40 -30.11 -11.86
CA PRO A 83 -36.49 -29.23 -12.55
C PRO A 83 -35.75 -30.13 -13.53
N VAL A 84 -35.89 -29.85 -14.84
CA VAL A 84 -35.05 -30.46 -15.87
C VAL A 84 -33.68 -30.41 -15.26
N ALA A 85 -33.09 -31.58 -15.00
CA ALA A 85 -31.80 -31.65 -14.36
C ALA A 85 -30.86 -30.85 -15.25
N GLU A 86 -30.63 -29.60 -14.88
CA GLU A 86 -29.64 -28.76 -15.51
C GLU A 86 -28.37 -29.56 -15.39
N ILE A 87 -27.84 -29.97 -16.54
CA ILE A 87 -26.40 -30.21 -16.65
C ILE A 87 -25.79 -28.83 -16.43
N ALA A 88 -25.75 -28.41 -15.16
CA ALA A 88 -25.21 -27.14 -14.77
C ALA A 88 -23.75 -27.13 -15.21
N PRO A 89 -23.20 -25.98 -15.64
CA PRO A 89 -21.77 -25.75 -15.68
C PRO A 89 -21.27 -25.59 -14.24
N ARG A 90 -21.54 -26.60 -13.39
CA ARG A 90 -21.20 -26.65 -11.96
C ARG A 90 -19.68 -26.56 -11.76
N SER A 91 -18.88 -26.81 -12.80
CA SER A 91 -17.44 -26.62 -12.77
C SER A 91 -17.03 -25.15 -12.69
N ARG A 92 -17.61 -24.22 -13.47
CA ARG A 92 -17.12 -22.83 -13.52
C ARG A 92 -17.52 -22.01 -12.29
N ALA A 93 -18.77 -22.13 -11.84
CA ALA A 93 -19.23 -21.41 -10.64
C ALA A 93 -18.55 -21.94 -9.36
N ALA A 94 -18.40 -23.26 -9.23
CA ALA A 94 -17.67 -23.84 -8.10
C ALA A 94 -16.18 -23.46 -8.12
N THR A 95 -15.54 -23.40 -9.29
CA THR A 95 -14.15 -22.94 -9.41
C THR A 95 -14.01 -21.46 -9.07
N ILE A 96 -14.93 -20.58 -9.48
CA ILE A 96 -14.90 -19.15 -9.12
C ILE A 96 -15.09 -18.97 -7.61
N VAL A 97 -16.03 -19.71 -7.00
CA VAL A 97 -16.24 -19.68 -5.54
C VAL A 97 -15.03 -20.26 -4.80
N ALA A 98 -14.45 -21.35 -5.30
CA ALA A 98 -13.26 -21.96 -4.71
C ALA A 98 -12.05 -21.01 -4.79
N ILE A 99 -11.83 -20.34 -5.93
CA ILE A 99 -10.76 -19.34 -6.07
C ILE A 99 -11.03 -18.14 -5.17
N GLY A 100 -12.27 -17.64 -5.13
CA GLY A 100 -12.66 -16.52 -4.27
C GLY A 100 -12.49 -16.78 -2.77
N LEU A 101 -12.54 -18.04 -2.34
CA LEU A 101 -12.31 -18.44 -0.94
C LEU A 101 -10.85 -18.83 -0.68
N LEU A 102 -10.23 -19.62 -1.55
CA LEU A 102 -8.88 -20.14 -1.36
C LEU A 102 -7.81 -19.07 -1.52
N LEU A 103 -7.99 -18.13 -2.45
CA LEU A 103 -7.00 -17.07 -2.70
C LEU A 103 -6.80 -16.15 -1.48
N PRO A 104 -7.85 -15.59 -0.82
CA PRO A 104 -7.66 -14.79 0.38
C PRO A 104 -7.18 -15.63 1.58
N LEU A 105 -7.59 -16.89 1.70
CA LEU A 105 -7.07 -17.80 2.74
C LEU A 105 -5.57 -18.05 2.60
N MET A 106 -5.12 -18.33 1.37
CA MET A 106 -3.70 -18.49 1.03
C MET A 106 -2.91 -17.20 1.27
N ALA A 107 -3.45 -16.05 0.86
CA ALA A 107 -2.82 -14.75 1.10
C ALA A 107 -2.68 -14.46 2.61
N GLY A 108 -3.71 -14.78 3.41
CA GLY A 108 -3.66 -14.69 4.86
C GLY A 108 -2.60 -15.60 5.48
N LEU A 109 -2.53 -16.87 5.05
CA LEU A 109 -1.54 -17.84 5.54
C LEU A 109 -0.11 -17.40 5.22
N LEU A 110 0.15 -16.95 3.98
CA LEU A 110 1.44 -16.42 3.57
C LEU A 110 1.79 -15.15 4.36
N TYR A 111 0.83 -14.26 4.61
CA TYR A 111 1.03 -13.09 5.46
C TYR A 111 1.39 -13.48 6.91
N PHE A 112 0.77 -14.51 7.48
CA PHE A 112 1.13 -14.99 8.82
C PHE A 112 2.52 -15.65 8.89
N LYS A 113 3.00 -16.26 7.79
CA LYS A 113 4.30 -16.95 7.72
C LYS A 113 5.47 -16.02 7.33
N LEU A 114 5.24 -15.08 6.41
CA LEU A 114 6.26 -14.19 5.83
C LEU A 114 6.10 -12.72 6.26
N GLY A 115 4.89 -12.31 6.64
CA GLY A 115 4.58 -10.95 7.04
C GLY A 115 4.80 -10.69 8.52
N ASN A 116 4.71 -9.42 8.91
CA ASN A 116 4.80 -8.98 10.30
C ASN A 116 3.40 -8.64 10.83
N PRO A 117 2.68 -9.58 11.49
CA PRO A 117 1.35 -9.32 12.03
C PRO A 117 1.33 -8.18 13.07
N ALA A 118 2.48 -7.88 13.71
CA ALA A 118 2.60 -6.76 14.64
C ALA A 118 2.60 -5.38 13.96
N ALA A 119 2.80 -5.30 12.65
CA ALA A 119 2.68 -4.04 11.89
C ALA A 119 1.22 -3.59 11.68
N LEU A 120 0.25 -4.49 11.91
CA LEU A 120 -1.19 -4.21 11.82
C LEU A 120 -1.82 -3.91 13.18
N GLU A 121 -1.05 -4.00 14.28
CA GLU A 121 -1.54 -3.47 15.54
C GLU A 121 -1.64 -1.95 15.41
N PRO A 122 -2.83 -1.38 15.61
CA PRO A 122 -3.02 0.05 15.62
C PRO A 122 -2.25 0.58 16.81
N MET A 123 -1.16 1.27 16.48
CA MET A 123 -0.30 2.02 17.37
C MET A 123 -1.13 2.65 18.48
N ASN A 124 -1.15 2.00 19.64
CA ASN A 124 -1.80 2.48 20.85
C ASN A 124 -1.00 3.71 21.31
N ARG A 125 -1.27 4.84 20.66
CA ARG A 125 -0.89 6.17 21.12
C ARG A 125 -1.78 6.51 22.31
N GLN A 126 -1.55 5.90 23.46
CA GLN A 126 -2.05 6.45 24.72
C GLN A 126 -1.15 6.06 25.90
N ALA A 127 -0.73 7.10 26.63
CA ALA A 127 0.09 7.15 27.84
C ALA A 127 1.61 7.19 27.62
N ALA A 128 2.16 8.38 27.87
CA ALA A 128 3.57 8.72 27.87
C ALA A 128 4.37 7.94 28.94
N ALA A 129 5.22 7.01 28.50
CA ALA A 129 6.47 6.50 29.13
C ALA A 129 7.17 5.54 28.12
N PRO A 130 8.50 5.34 28.17
CA PRO A 130 9.36 5.49 26.99
C PRO A 130 9.48 4.24 26.10
N ALA A 131 8.85 4.30 24.92
CA ALA A 131 9.09 3.36 23.82
C ALA A 131 10.52 3.45 23.22
N ALA A 132 11.29 4.50 23.53
CA ALA A 132 12.66 4.67 23.04
C ALA A 132 13.66 3.66 23.63
N VAL A 133 13.38 3.10 24.83
CA VAL A 133 14.34 2.22 25.53
C VAL A 133 14.24 0.76 25.06
N MET A 134 13.08 0.33 24.55
CA MET A 134 12.89 -1.02 24.02
C MET A 134 13.44 -1.22 22.60
N ASP A 135 13.70 -0.15 21.85
CA ASP A 135 14.23 -0.22 20.48
C ASP A 135 15.75 0.02 20.44
N ALA A 136 16.27 0.98 21.21
CA ALA A 136 17.70 1.28 21.26
C ALA A 136 18.55 0.10 21.76
N ALA A 137 18.11 -0.59 22.82
CA ALA A 137 18.83 -1.74 23.37
C ALA A 137 18.86 -2.93 22.40
N LYS A 138 17.80 -3.12 21.59
CA LYS A 138 17.73 -4.18 20.59
C LYS A 138 18.64 -3.86 19.39
N ILE A 139 18.63 -2.62 18.91
CA ILE A 139 19.53 -2.14 17.87
C ILE A 139 20.99 -2.25 18.36
N GLU A 140 21.27 -1.90 19.62
CA GLU A 140 22.60 -2.02 20.19
C GLU A 140 23.08 -3.49 20.25
N GLY A 141 22.20 -4.43 20.62
CA GLY A 141 22.51 -5.86 20.59
C GLY A 141 22.82 -6.38 19.17
N MET A 142 22.06 -5.93 18.16
CA MET A 142 22.33 -6.25 16.76
C MET A 142 23.66 -5.66 16.27
N VAL A 143 23.96 -4.43 16.66
CA VAL A 143 25.25 -3.77 16.37
C VAL A 143 26.41 -4.54 16.98
N LYS A 144 26.33 -4.96 18.25
CA LYS A 144 27.38 -5.79 18.89
C LYS A 144 27.60 -7.12 18.17
N SER A 145 26.52 -7.76 17.71
CA SER A 145 26.65 -9.00 16.92
C SER A 145 27.33 -8.74 15.58
N LEU A 146 27.03 -7.61 14.92
CA LEU A 146 27.66 -7.22 13.67
C LEU A 146 29.14 -6.87 13.86
N GLU A 147 29.49 -6.12 14.91
CA GLU A 147 30.88 -5.82 15.31
C GLU A 147 31.69 -7.12 15.45
N ALA A 148 31.16 -8.10 16.20
CA ALA A 148 31.84 -9.38 16.44
C ALA A 148 32.06 -10.18 15.14
N LYS A 149 31.12 -10.13 14.19
CA LYS A 149 31.28 -10.77 12.88
C LYS A 149 32.33 -10.08 12.03
N LEU A 150 32.30 -8.75 11.98
CA LEU A 150 33.25 -7.96 11.19
C LEU A 150 34.67 -8.00 11.74
N ALA A 151 34.83 -8.27 13.03
CA ALA A 151 36.14 -8.58 13.60
C ALA A 151 36.77 -9.87 13.02
N LEU A 152 35.93 -10.83 12.59
CA LEU A 152 36.38 -12.07 11.93
C LEU A 152 36.45 -11.92 10.40
N GLU A 153 35.67 -11.00 9.83
CA GLU A 153 35.59 -10.72 8.39
C GLU A 153 35.93 -9.26 8.08
N PRO A 154 37.19 -8.82 8.27
CA PRO A 154 37.57 -7.41 8.12
C PRO A 154 37.39 -6.89 6.68
N ASP A 155 37.44 -7.77 5.68
CA ASP A 155 37.29 -7.39 4.27
C ASP A 155 35.82 -7.19 3.85
N ASN A 156 34.85 -7.44 4.73
CA ASN A 156 33.43 -7.30 4.43
C ASN A 156 32.98 -5.82 4.42
N THR A 157 33.32 -5.11 3.34
CA THR A 157 33.03 -3.69 3.15
C THR A 157 31.54 -3.35 3.27
N GLN A 158 30.66 -4.25 2.81
CA GLN A 158 29.20 -4.08 2.91
C GLN A 158 28.74 -4.09 4.38
N GLY A 159 29.26 -5.03 5.17
CA GLY A 159 28.94 -5.08 6.59
C GLY A 159 29.47 -3.86 7.36
N TRP A 160 30.66 -3.35 7.01
CA TRP A 160 31.17 -2.08 7.56
C TRP A 160 30.27 -0.89 7.23
N LEU A 161 29.73 -0.81 6.00
CA LEU A 161 28.79 0.25 5.63
C LEU A 161 27.50 0.17 6.44
N MET A 162 26.95 -1.04 6.61
CA MET A 162 25.77 -1.27 7.43
C MET A 162 26.03 -0.89 8.90
N LEU A 163 27.20 -1.22 9.42
CA LEU A 163 27.62 -0.84 10.77
C LEU A 163 27.71 0.69 10.92
N ALA A 164 28.30 1.39 9.95
CA ALA A 164 28.40 2.85 9.94
C ALA A 164 27.02 3.52 9.99
N ARG A 165 26.08 3.07 9.15
CA ARG A 165 24.68 3.54 9.15
C ARG A 165 23.99 3.27 10.49
N SER A 166 24.23 2.10 11.08
CA SER A 166 23.64 1.72 12.36
C SER A 166 24.14 2.59 13.50
N TYR A 167 25.45 2.90 13.53
CA TYR A 167 26.01 3.84 14.49
C TYR A 167 25.47 5.25 14.33
N ARG A 168 25.24 5.74 13.10
CA ARG A 168 24.58 7.04 12.88
C ARG A 168 23.18 7.08 13.48
N THR A 169 22.38 6.03 13.26
CA THR A 169 21.03 5.91 13.84
C THR A 169 21.07 5.95 15.36
N LEU A 170 22.11 5.37 15.97
CA LEU A 170 22.37 5.41 17.41
C LEU A 170 23.08 6.69 17.89
N ALA A 171 23.29 7.68 17.01
CA ALA A 171 24.05 8.90 17.29
C ALA A 171 25.49 8.66 17.80
N ARG A 172 26.08 7.48 17.54
CA ARG A 172 27.47 7.12 17.86
C ARG A 172 28.40 7.55 16.71
N TYR A 173 28.52 8.86 16.50
CA TYR A 173 29.23 9.41 15.35
C TYR A 173 30.73 9.06 15.31
N ASP A 174 31.38 8.91 16.47
CA ASP A 174 32.77 8.45 16.56
C ASP A 174 32.99 7.07 15.94
N ASP A 175 32.10 6.13 16.23
CA ASP A 175 32.19 4.77 15.73
C ASP A 175 31.69 4.68 14.28
N ALA A 176 30.68 5.49 13.92
CA ALA A 176 30.22 5.63 12.55
C ALA A 176 31.37 6.04 11.61
N VAL A 177 32.16 7.05 11.99
CA VAL A 177 33.29 7.53 11.20
C VAL A 177 34.31 6.41 10.95
N LYS A 178 34.68 5.63 11.97
CA LYS A 178 35.61 4.49 11.82
C LYS A 178 35.05 3.44 10.87
N ALA A 179 33.77 3.10 11.02
CA ALA A 179 33.11 2.13 10.15
C ALA A 179 33.00 2.63 8.69
N TYR A 180 32.76 3.92 8.48
CA TYR A 180 32.79 4.53 7.14
C TYR A 180 34.18 4.47 6.51
N GLU A 181 35.25 4.61 7.29
CA GLU A 181 36.62 4.47 6.79
C GLU A 181 36.92 3.05 6.33
N GLN A 182 36.49 2.04 7.10
CA GLN A 182 36.57 0.63 6.67
C GLN A 182 35.70 0.36 5.43
N ALA A 183 34.54 1.03 5.34
CA ALA A 183 33.62 0.92 4.22
C ALA A 183 34.01 1.78 3.00
N TRP A 184 35.12 2.53 3.05
CA TRP A 184 35.47 3.54 2.05
C TRP A 184 35.41 3.06 0.59
N PRO A 185 35.85 1.84 0.23
CA PRO A 185 35.77 1.35 -1.15
C PRO A 185 34.35 1.36 -1.76
N LEU A 186 33.31 1.23 -0.93
CA LEU A 186 31.90 1.35 -1.34
C LEU A 186 31.38 2.78 -1.18
N VAL A 187 31.70 3.41 -0.06
CA VAL A 187 31.26 4.79 0.25
C VAL A 187 31.64 5.74 -0.88
N GLN A 188 32.89 5.67 -1.36
CA GLN A 188 33.40 6.60 -2.36
C GLN A 188 32.76 6.49 -3.75
N LYS A 189 31.88 5.49 -3.95
CA LYS A 189 31.16 5.25 -5.21
C LYS A 189 29.73 5.79 -5.17
N ASP A 190 29.28 6.31 -4.04
CA ASP A 190 27.91 6.78 -3.83
C ASP A 190 27.95 8.19 -3.21
N SER A 191 27.37 9.17 -3.91
CA SER A 191 27.34 10.58 -3.47
C SER A 191 26.65 10.76 -2.12
N GLY A 192 25.55 10.05 -1.89
CA GLY A 192 24.79 10.09 -0.64
C GLY A 192 25.58 9.53 0.53
N GLU A 193 26.28 8.42 0.36
CA GLU A 193 27.14 7.87 1.42
C GLU A 193 28.35 8.76 1.71
N ILE A 194 28.95 9.40 0.70
CA ILE A 194 29.99 10.41 0.93
C ILE A 194 29.44 11.57 1.77
N ALA A 195 28.24 12.08 1.43
CA ALA A 195 27.61 13.17 2.17
C ALA A 195 27.28 12.79 3.61
N ARG A 196 26.74 11.58 3.84
CA ARG A 196 26.46 11.04 5.18
C ARG A 196 27.71 10.83 6.01
N PHE A 197 28.80 10.39 5.37
CA PHE A 197 30.09 10.29 6.04
C PHE A 197 30.61 11.68 6.43
N ALA A 198 30.53 12.66 5.53
CA ALA A 198 30.89 14.05 5.81
C ALA A 198 30.10 14.63 6.98
N GLY A 199 28.78 14.43 7.00
CA GLY A 199 27.92 14.87 8.10
C GLY A 199 28.27 14.19 9.42
N SER A 200 28.56 12.88 9.41
CA SER A 200 28.96 12.15 10.62
C SER A 200 30.29 12.66 11.18
N LEU A 201 31.25 12.96 10.31
CA LEU A 201 32.52 13.55 10.69
C LEU A 201 32.34 14.98 11.23
N ALA A 202 31.46 15.77 10.61
CA ALA A 202 31.18 17.13 11.05
C ALA A 202 30.54 17.18 12.43
N VAL A 203 29.62 16.27 12.75
CA VAL A 203 29.01 16.18 14.09
C VAL A 203 30.06 15.73 15.11
N LYS A 204 30.86 14.71 14.78
CA LYS A 204 31.94 14.22 15.66
C LYS A 204 32.92 15.35 16.04
N ASP A 205 33.40 16.09 15.04
CA ASP A 205 34.42 17.12 15.25
C ASP A 205 33.81 18.50 15.59
N ASN A 206 32.47 18.58 15.63
CA ASN A 206 31.68 19.81 15.80
C ASN A 206 32.06 20.92 14.78
N THR A 207 32.46 20.54 13.58
CA THR A 207 32.90 21.47 12.52
C THR A 207 32.78 20.87 11.14
N PHE A 208 32.37 21.67 10.16
CA PHE A 208 32.44 21.30 8.74
C PHE A 208 33.82 21.59 8.12
N ALA A 209 34.72 22.27 8.84
CA ALA A 209 36.02 22.64 8.32
C ALA A 209 36.91 21.42 7.99
N GLY A 210 37.72 21.52 6.94
CA GLY A 210 38.64 20.46 6.54
C GLY A 210 37.94 19.32 5.79
N ARG A 211 38.12 18.08 6.26
CA ARG A 211 37.70 16.86 5.56
C ARG A 211 36.18 16.77 5.31
N PRO A 212 35.26 17.19 6.20
CA PRO A 212 33.83 17.19 5.90
C PRO A 212 33.50 18.03 4.66
N THR A 213 34.00 19.26 4.57
CA THR A 213 33.77 20.12 3.40
C THR A 213 34.36 19.50 2.12
N GLN A 214 35.54 18.87 2.19
CA GLN A 214 36.14 18.19 1.02
C GLN A 214 35.26 17.02 0.54
N LEU A 215 34.71 16.24 1.47
CA LEU A 215 33.79 15.14 1.15
C LEU A 215 32.47 15.67 0.55
N LEU A 216 31.90 16.75 1.11
CA LEU A 216 30.70 17.38 0.54
C LEU A 216 30.95 17.91 -0.87
N ALA A 217 32.09 18.54 -1.12
CA ALA A 217 32.47 18.99 -2.46
C ALA A 217 32.55 17.80 -3.43
N ARG A 218 33.20 16.70 -3.04
CA ARG A 218 33.27 15.48 -3.85
C ARG A 218 31.89 14.85 -4.11
N ALA A 219 31.01 14.83 -3.11
CA ALA A 219 29.64 14.33 -3.27
C ALA A 219 28.87 15.16 -4.31
N LEU A 220 28.99 16.49 -4.25
CA LEU A 220 28.33 17.41 -5.19
C LEU A 220 28.97 17.40 -6.59
N GLU A 221 30.27 17.11 -6.70
CA GLU A 221 30.93 16.86 -7.99
C GLU A 221 30.40 15.59 -8.66
N MET A 222 30.13 14.54 -7.88
CA MET A 222 29.55 13.29 -8.39
C MET A 222 28.06 13.42 -8.73
N ASN A 223 27.31 14.11 -7.86
CA ASN A 223 25.90 14.37 -8.03
C ASN A 223 25.56 15.77 -7.49
N ALA A 224 25.42 16.74 -8.39
CA ALA A 224 25.11 18.13 -8.05
C ALA A 224 23.73 18.32 -7.41
N SER A 225 22.85 17.31 -7.53
CA SER A 225 21.50 17.28 -6.97
C SER A 225 21.36 16.31 -5.80
N GLU A 226 22.47 15.92 -5.15
CA GLU A 226 22.42 15.04 -3.98
C GLU A 226 21.79 15.76 -2.76
N PRO A 227 20.61 15.34 -2.27
CA PRO A 227 19.88 16.09 -1.24
C PRO A 227 20.66 16.24 0.07
N ASP A 228 21.27 15.15 0.56
CA ASP A 228 22.07 15.14 1.79
C ASP A 228 23.28 16.09 1.67
N ALA A 229 23.91 16.15 0.50
CA ALA A 229 25.07 17.00 0.25
C ALA A 229 24.69 18.48 0.17
N LEU A 230 23.58 18.81 -0.50
CA LEU A 230 23.06 20.18 -0.58
C LEU A 230 22.65 20.72 0.79
N MET A 231 21.96 19.90 1.58
CA MET A 231 21.57 20.25 2.95
C MET A 231 22.80 20.60 3.79
N LEU A 232 23.77 19.68 3.83
CA LEU A 232 24.98 19.83 4.65
C LEU A 232 25.91 20.92 4.14
N ALA A 233 25.96 21.18 2.82
CA ALA A 233 26.72 22.29 2.25
C ALA A 233 26.16 23.64 2.69
N GLY A 234 24.83 23.78 2.76
CA GLY A 234 24.19 24.98 3.31
C GLY A 234 24.51 25.18 4.80
N SER A 235 24.42 24.12 5.60
CA SER A 235 24.81 24.15 7.02
C SER A 235 26.28 24.50 7.22
N ALA A 236 27.17 23.94 6.38
CA ALA A 236 28.59 24.25 6.39
C ALA A 236 28.86 25.72 6.03
N ALA A 237 28.11 26.29 5.08
CA ALA A 237 28.20 27.69 4.72
C ALA A 237 27.75 28.61 5.87
N LEU A 238 26.62 28.28 6.53
CA LEU A 238 26.17 29.02 7.71
C LEU A 238 27.19 28.99 8.85
N GLN A 239 27.81 27.84 9.13
CA GLN A 239 28.82 27.75 10.18
C GLN A 239 30.02 28.68 9.92
N ARG A 240 30.34 28.94 8.63
CA ARG A 240 31.38 29.90 8.22
C ARG A 240 30.91 31.35 8.18
N GLY A 241 29.62 31.61 8.46
CA GLY A 241 29.01 32.93 8.36
C GLY A 241 28.61 33.34 6.93
N ASP A 242 28.75 32.45 5.95
CA ASP A 242 28.40 32.70 4.55
C ASP A 242 26.93 32.37 4.31
N ARG A 243 26.07 33.33 4.68
CA ARG A 243 24.61 33.18 4.58
C ARG A 243 24.12 33.14 3.13
N GLU A 244 24.77 33.86 2.22
CA GLU A 244 24.39 33.86 0.80
C GLU A 244 24.63 32.50 0.15
N ALA A 245 25.79 31.89 0.42
CA ALA A 245 26.06 30.54 -0.06
C ALA A 245 25.10 29.51 0.56
N ALA A 246 24.75 29.65 1.85
CA ALA A 246 23.80 28.76 2.51
C ALA A 246 22.42 28.77 1.82
N LEU A 247 21.89 29.98 1.59
CA LEU A 247 20.62 30.17 0.88
C LEU A 247 20.68 29.61 -0.54
N THR A 248 21.82 29.74 -1.22
CA THR A 248 22.00 29.19 -2.57
C THR A 248 21.88 27.66 -2.57
N TRP A 249 22.52 26.98 -1.63
CA TRP A 249 22.46 25.52 -1.53
C TRP A 249 21.07 25.01 -1.14
N TRP A 250 20.43 25.66 -0.17
CA TRP A 250 19.10 25.25 0.28
C TRP A 250 17.98 25.57 -0.71
N ASN A 251 18.08 26.65 -1.49
CA ASN A 251 17.12 26.86 -2.59
C ASN A 251 17.23 25.76 -3.65
N LYS A 252 18.47 25.34 -4.01
CA LYS A 252 18.65 24.20 -4.91
C LYS A 252 18.06 22.91 -4.35
N LEU A 253 18.19 22.69 -3.05
CA LEU A 253 17.59 21.54 -2.38
C LEU A 253 16.06 21.62 -2.43
N LEU A 254 15.49 22.81 -2.21
CA LEU A 254 14.04 23.03 -2.23
C LEU A 254 13.42 22.63 -3.58
N ASP A 255 14.10 22.93 -4.69
CA ASP A 255 13.67 22.56 -6.05
C ASP A 255 13.59 21.03 -6.27
N LEU A 256 14.20 20.23 -5.39
CA LEU A 256 14.24 18.77 -5.49
C LEU A 256 13.26 18.07 -4.54
N LEU A 257 12.73 18.78 -3.54
CA LEU A 257 11.84 18.19 -2.54
C LEU A 257 10.42 18.04 -3.07
N GLU A 258 9.68 17.07 -2.55
CA GLU A 258 8.28 16.88 -2.91
C GLU A 258 7.45 18.06 -2.37
N PRO A 259 6.63 18.72 -3.22
CA PRO A 259 5.78 19.82 -2.78
C PRO A 259 4.80 19.39 -1.67
N GLY A 260 4.75 20.16 -0.60
CA GLY A 260 3.94 19.92 0.59
C GLY A 260 4.54 18.91 1.58
N SER A 261 5.73 18.35 1.31
CA SER A 261 6.43 17.48 2.26
C SER A 261 6.85 18.22 3.52
N GLU A 262 7.02 17.49 4.62
CA GLU A 262 7.49 18.10 5.88
C GLU A 262 8.91 18.65 5.76
N ASP A 263 9.77 18.00 4.96
CA ASP A 263 11.14 18.46 4.70
C ASP A 263 11.15 19.78 3.93
N GLU A 264 10.26 19.94 2.94
CA GLU A 264 10.11 21.21 2.20
C GLU A 264 9.67 22.33 3.15
N LYS A 265 8.63 22.10 3.95
CA LYS A 265 8.12 23.10 4.91
C LYS A 265 9.20 23.52 5.92
N TRP A 266 9.93 22.55 6.46
CA TRP A 266 11.02 22.81 7.40
C TRP A 266 12.12 23.64 6.74
N LEU A 267 12.52 23.30 5.51
CA LEU A 267 13.58 24.03 4.79
C LEU A 267 13.16 25.46 4.42
N ILE A 268 11.89 25.67 4.02
CA ILE A 268 11.34 27.01 3.77
C ILE A 268 11.44 27.88 5.02
N GLU A 269 11.09 27.31 6.18
CA GLU A 269 11.15 28.01 7.45
C GLU A 269 12.59 28.36 7.85
N GLU A 270 13.52 27.42 7.68
CA GLU A 270 14.94 27.66 7.96
C GLU A 270 15.52 28.76 7.05
N ILE A 271 15.19 28.73 5.75
CA ILE A 271 15.54 29.77 4.78
C ILE A 271 14.98 31.13 5.22
N ARG A 272 13.74 31.18 5.72
CA ARG A 272 13.11 32.42 6.21
C ARG A 272 13.89 32.99 7.41
N ILE A 273 14.21 32.15 8.40
CA ILE A 273 14.97 32.55 9.60
C ILE A 273 16.33 33.15 9.21
N VAL A 274 17.07 32.50 8.30
CA VAL A 274 18.38 32.99 7.85
C VAL A 274 18.28 34.34 7.14
N LYS A 275 17.25 34.53 6.30
CA LYS A 275 17.01 35.81 5.61
C LYS A 275 16.69 36.93 6.59
N GLU A 276 15.85 36.69 7.59
CA GLU A 276 15.47 37.68 8.61
C GLU A 276 16.66 38.11 9.46
N GLN A 277 17.49 37.16 9.89
CA GLN A 277 18.72 37.46 10.63
C GLN A 277 19.69 38.33 9.82
N THR A 278 19.75 38.12 8.50
CA THR A 278 20.57 38.94 7.59
C THR A 278 20.03 40.37 7.47
N ALA A 279 18.70 40.53 7.44
CA ALA A 279 18.05 41.85 7.36
C ALA A 279 18.13 42.67 8.66
N SER A 280 18.23 41.99 9.82
CA SER A 280 18.32 42.64 11.13
C SER A 280 19.75 43.01 11.58
N ALA A 281 20.79 42.60 10.85
CA ALA A 281 22.16 42.97 11.16
C ALA A 281 22.39 44.46 10.84
N PRO A 282 22.74 45.32 11.83
CA PRO A 282 22.93 46.74 11.57
C PRO A 282 24.12 46.93 10.63
N VAL A 283 23.93 47.73 9.59
CA VAL A 283 24.99 48.25 8.73
C VAL A 283 25.90 49.09 9.63
N GLU A 284 26.99 48.51 10.13
CA GLU A 284 28.09 49.27 10.73
C GLU A 284 28.67 50.16 9.63
N LYS A 285 28.14 51.39 9.56
CA LYS A 285 28.71 52.47 8.76
C LYS A 285 30.10 52.77 9.33
N LYS A 286 31.10 52.43 8.53
CA LYS A 286 32.51 52.82 8.69
C LYS A 286 32.67 54.33 8.68
#